data_AF-Q7P8K2-F1
#
_entry.id   AF-Q7P8K2-F1
#
_cell.length_a   1.000
_cell.length_b   1.000
_cell.length_c   1.000
_cell.angle_alpha   90.00
_cell.angle_beta   90.00
_cell.angle_gamma   90.00
#
_symmetry.space_group_name_H-M   'P 1'
#
loop_
_entity.id
_entity.type
_entity.pdbx_description
1 polymer ?
#
loop_
_entity_poly.entity_id
_entity_poly.type
_entity_poly.pdbx_seq_one_letter_code
_entity_poly.pdbx_strand_id
1 'polypeptide(L)'
;MYFIAVILFLLGFLSISLGRISSDNVKNINALLSDDRNIQETKGSLQVIEIRSTRHSFECDCELIFTNQNGKEFSYKETYFDFNSKASFLWKCKDKGKVPVTVIYDKHLPSKHFVKELKPLEVNKNSRVGYTVIGILFILLGVFIVAVNFKV
;
A
#
# COMPACT_ATOMS: atom_id res chain seq x y z
N MET A 1 -8.26 28.54 18.28
CA MET A 1 -8.65 27.13 18.50
C MET A 1 -9.48 26.56 17.36
N TYR A 2 -10.45 27.28 16.78
CA TYR A 2 -11.24 26.80 15.64
C TYR A 2 -10.41 26.41 14.40
N PHE A 3 -9.34 27.16 14.10
CA PHE A 3 -8.40 26.79 13.04
C PHE A 3 -7.76 25.40 13.24
N ILE A 4 -7.39 25.07 14.49
CA ILE A 4 -6.83 23.76 14.84
C ILE A 4 -7.89 22.67 14.64
N ALA A 5 -9.14 22.92 15.04
CA ALA A 5 -10.23 21.96 14.82
C ALA A 5 -10.46 21.68 13.33
N VAL A 6 -10.40 22.71 12.47
CA VAL A 6 -10.49 22.54 11.01
C VAL A 6 -9.36 21.65 10.48
N ILE A 7 -8.12 21.87 10.92
CA ILE A 7 -6.97 21.02 10.52
C ILE A 7 -7.21 19.57 10.96
N LEU A 8 -7.69 19.33 12.18
CA LEU A 8 -7.99 17.98 12.66
C LEU A 8 -9.07 17.30 11.84
N PHE A 9 -10.14 18.01 11.46
CA PHE A 9 -11.15 17.43 10.58
C PHE A 9 -10.57 17.05 9.22
N LEU A 10 -9.77 17.93 8.61
CA LEU A 10 -9.10 17.64 7.34
C LEU A 10 -8.19 16.40 7.43
N LEU A 11 -7.36 16.31 8.47
CA LEU A 11 -6.51 15.14 8.72
C LEU A 11 -7.33 13.87 8.98
N GLY A 12 -8.46 14.01 9.66
CA GLY A 12 -9.41 12.94 9.92
C GLY A 12 -10.00 12.37 8.64
N PHE A 13 -10.54 13.23 7.77
CA PHE A 13 -11.09 12.83 6.48
C PHE A 13 -10.02 12.26 5.54
N LEU A 14 -8.82 12.83 5.52
CA LEU A 14 -7.69 12.32 4.74
C LEU A 14 -7.32 10.90 5.18
N SER A 15 -7.19 10.68 6.50
CA SER A 15 -6.86 9.37 7.06
C SER A 15 -7.93 8.34 6.70
N ILE A 16 -9.22 8.64 6.88
CA ILE A 16 -10.31 7.72 6.49
C ILE A 16 -10.24 7.39 4.99
N SER A 17 -9.89 8.36 4.15
CA SER A 17 -9.75 8.15 2.70
C SER A 17 -8.60 7.20 2.36
N LEU A 18 -7.45 7.33 3.03
CA LEU A 18 -6.34 6.36 2.90
C LEU A 18 -6.76 4.96 3.36
N GLY A 19 -7.53 4.86 4.45
CA GLY A 19 -8.10 3.60 4.92
C GLY A 19 -9.01 2.94 3.88
N ARG A 20 -9.81 3.72 3.15
CA ARG A 20 -10.65 3.23 2.03
C ARG A 20 -9.82 2.73 0.86
N ILE A 21 -8.78 3.46 0.45
CA ILE A 21 -7.86 3.02 -0.62
C ILE A 21 -7.24 1.65 -0.26
N SER A 22 -6.76 1.51 0.98
CA SER A 22 -6.27 0.22 1.48
C SER A 22 -7.35 -0.87 1.44
N SER A 23 -8.60 -0.54 1.76
CA SER A 23 -9.71 -1.49 1.65
C SER A 23 -9.95 -1.94 0.21
N ASP A 24 -9.86 -1.04 -0.77
CA ASP A 24 -10.06 -1.37 -2.17
C ASP A 24 -8.90 -2.19 -2.72
N ASN A 25 -7.66 -1.92 -2.30
CA ASN A 25 -6.51 -2.78 -2.58
C ASN A 25 -6.72 -4.20 -2.04
N VAL A 26 -7.23 -4.36 -0.81
CA VAL A 26 -7.57 -5.70 -0.26
C VAL A 26 -8.61 -6.41 -1.13
N LYS A 27 -9.65 -5.71 -1.58
CA LYS A 27 -10.67 -6.29 -2.47
C LYS A 27 -10.05 -6.71 -3.81
N ASN A 28 -9.21 -5.88 -4.41
CA ASN A 28 -8.57 -6.17 -5.68
C ASN A 28 -7.64 -7.38 -5.61
N ILE A 29 -6.85 -7.49 -4.54
CA ILE A 29 -5.97 -8.65 -4.29
C ILE A 29 -6.82 -9.90 -4.09
N ASN A 30 -7.86 -9.85 -3.25
CA ASN A 30 -8.74 -10.99 -3.03
C ASN A 30 -9.48 -11.41 -4.30
N ALA A 31 -9.92 -10.45 -5.13
CA ALA A 31 -10.56 -10.73 -6.41
C ALA A 31 -9.61 -11.45 -7.38
N LEU A 32 -8.33 -11.06 -7.42
CA LEU A 32 -7.31 -11.80 -8.18
C LEU A 32 -7.10 -13.21 -7.62
N LEU A 33 -6.95 -13.32 -6.31
CA LEU A 33 -6.69 -14.59 -5.62
C LEU A 33 -7.87 -15.58 -5.69
N SER A 34 -9.09 -15.10 -5.91
CA SER A 34 -10.29 -15.96 -6.01
C SER A 34 -10.51 -16.47 -7.43
N ASP A 35 -9.77 -15.97 -8.42
CA ASP A 35 -9.85 -16.42 -9.81
C ASP A 35 -8.86 -17.56 -10.09
N ASP A 36 -9.15 -18.74 -9.53
CA ASP A 36 -8.29 -19.93 -9.61
C ASP A 36 -7.96 -20.36 -11.06
N ARG A 37 -8.79 -19.95 -12.04
CA ARG A 37 -8.57 -20.30 -13.45
C ARG A 37 -7.54 -19.38 -14.10
N ASN A 38 -7.57 -18.10 -13.76
CA ASN A 38 -6.76 -17.08 -14.43
C ASN A 38 -5.53 -16.65 -13.62
N ILE A 39 -5.39 -17.08 -12.37
CA ILE A 39 -4.19 -16.83 -11.57
C ILE A 39 -3.03 -17.73 -12.00
N GLN A 40 -1.81 -17.17 -11.98
CA GLN A 40 -0.56 -17.92 -12.13
C GLN A 40 0.46 -17.38 -11.11
N GLU A 41 1.24 -18.29 -10.54
CA GLU A 41 2.41 -17.98 -9.72
C GLU A 41 3.68 -18.24 -10.53
N THR A 42 4.63 -17.31 -10.52
CA THR A 42 5.93 -17.44 -11.19
C THR A 42 7.03 -16.79 -10.37
N LYS A 43 8.28 -17.12 -10.69
CA LYS A 43 9.44 -16.41 -10.13
C LYS A 43 9.70 -15.14 -10.95
N GLY A 44 9.98 -14.06 -10.25
CA GLY A 44 10.41 -12.79 -10.82
C GLY A 44 11.67 -12.28 -10.12
N SER A 45 12.07 -11.07 -10.50
CA SER A 45 13.14 -10.30 -9.91
C SER A 45 12.63 -8.91 -9.57
N LEU A 46 12.82 -8.49 -8.33
CA LEU A 46 12.54 -7.13 -7.88
C LEU A 46 13.87 -6.40 -7.67
N GLN A 47 14.03 -5.26 -8.31
CA GLN A 47 15.18 -4.39 -8.14
C GLN A 47 14.71 -3.07 -7.53
N VAL A 48 15.30 -2.70 -6.39
CA VAL A 48 15.11 -1.37 -5.80
C VAL A 48 15.92 -0.37 -6.61
N ILE A 49 15.25 0.67 -7.11
CA ILE A 49 15.86 1.77 -7.86
C ILE A 49 16.22 2.90 -6.90
N GLU A 50 15.24 3.36 -6.13
CA GLU A 50 15.38 4.47 -5.21
C GLU A 50 14.52 4.25 -3.97
N ILE A 51 15.05 4.61 -2.81
CA ILE A 51 14.28 4.70 -1.56
C ILE A 51 14.25 6.15 -1.12
N ARG A 52 13.05 6.72 -1.05
CA ARG A 52 12.75 8.04 -0.54
C ARG A 52 12.05 7.86 0.81
N SER A 53 12.77 8.09 1.90
CA SER A 53 12.23 7.89 3.25
C SER A 53 12.51 9.08 4.16
N THR A 54 11.50 9.48 4.92
CA THR A 54 11.58 10.46 6.00
C THR A 54 11.19 9.78 7.32
N ARG A 55 11.19 10.54 8.42
CA ARG A 55 10.67 10.05 9.71
C ARG A 55 9.21 9.60 9.65
N HIS A 56 8.43 10.13 8.70
CA HIS A 56 6.98 9.94 8.64
C HIS A 56 6.49 9.33 7.32
N SER A 57 7.39 9.05 6.38
CA SER A 57 7.03 8.51 5.07
C SER A 57 8.08 7.55 4.54
N PHE A 58 7.61 6.60 3.75
CA PHE A 58 8.44 5.69 2.97
C PHE A 58 7.84 5.55 1.59
N GLU A 59 8.67 5.76 0.59
CA GLU A 59 8.38 5.55 -0.82
C GLU A 59 9.59 4.85 -1.45
N CYS A 60 9.33 3.85 -2.29
CA CYS A 60 10.36 3.03 -2.89
C CYS A 60 9.99 2.71 -4.32
N ASP A 61 10.80 3.21 -5.25
CA ASP A 61 10.67 2.90 -6.66
C ASP A 61 11.41 1.60 -6.93
N CYS A 62 10.71 0.67 -7.58
CA CYS A 62 11.22 -0.64 -7.93
C CYS A 62 10.96 -0.94 -9.39
N GLU A 63 11.81 -1.78 -9.98
CA GLU A 63 11.53 -2.49 -11.21
C GLU A 63 11.24 -3.95 -10.89
N LEU A 64 10.05 -4.42 -11.25
CA LEU A 64 9.67 -5.82 -11.20
C LEU A 64 9.79 -6.42 -12.59
N ILE A 65 10.50 -7.54 -12.69
CA ILE A 65 10.66 -8.30 -13.93
C ILE A 65 10.19 -9.73 -13.69
N PHE A 66 9.33 -10.27 -14.54
CA PHE A 66 8.97 -11.69 -14.49
C PHE A 66 8.60 -12.22 -15.86
N THR A 67 8.69 -13.54 -16.01
CA THR A 67 8.33 -14.25 -17.24
C THR A 67 7.04 -15.03 -17.02
N ASN A 68 6.10 -14.90 -17.97
CA ASN A 68 4.86 -15.67 -17.92
C ASN A 68 5.03 -17.12 -18.39
N GLN A 69 3.97 -17.92 -18.29
CA GLN A 69 3.98 -19.31 -18.74
C GLN A 69 4.32 -19.53 -20.24
N ASN A 70 4.22 -18.48 -21.06
CA ASN A 70 4.50 -18.54 -22.50
C ASN A 70 5.94 -18.10 -22.82
N GLY A 71 6.78 -17.86 -21.80
CA GLY A 71 8.15 -17.38 -21.99
C GLY A 71 8.26 -15.87 -22.31
N LYS A 72 7.15 -15.11 -22.26
CA LYS A 72 7.17 -13.66 -22.47
C LYS A 72 7.57 -12.96 -21.17
N GLU A 73 8.59 -12.10 -21.25
CA GLU A 73 9.04 -11.25 -20.16
C GLU A 73 8.18 -9.99 -20.05
N PHE A 74 7.92 -9.56 -18.82
CA PHE A 74 7.27 -8.33 -18.45
C PHE A 74 8.18 -7.55 -17.50
N SER A 75 8.27 -6.23 -17.70
CA SER A 75 8.92 -5.30 -16.77
C SER A 75 7.92 -4.21 -16.37
N TYR A 76 7.78 -4.00 -15.07
CA TYR A 76 6.92 -2.97 -14.47
C TYR A 76 7.74 -2.10 -13.53
N LYS A 77 7.68 -0.78 -13.74
CA LYS A 77 8.18 0.19 -12.77
C LYS A 77 7.05 0.55 -11.82
N GLU A 78 7.24 0.27 -10.54
CA GLU A 78 6.23 0.45 -9.52
C GLU A 78 6.78 1.22 -8.33
N THR A 79 5.91 2.00 -7.69
CA THR A 79 6.22 2.74 -6.48
C THR A 79 5.48 2.12 -5.30
N TYR A 80 6.24 1.71 -4.29
CA TYR A 80 5.74 1.11 -3.08
C TYR A 80 5.81 2.07 -1.90
N PHE A 81 4.78 2.05 -1.05
CA PHE A 81 4.64 2.88 0.15
C PHE A 81 4.60 2.01 1.41
N ASP A 82 4.84 2.60 2.58
CA ASP A 82 4.71 1.93 3.87
C ASP A 82 3.31 1.35 4.12
N PHE A 83 2.28 2.01 3.61
CA PHE A 83 0.89 1.61 3.82
C PHE A 83 0.38 0.55 2.84
N ASN A 84 1.11 0.23 1.77
CA ASN A 84 0.69 -0.76 0.77
C ASN A 84 1.68 -1.94 0.61
N SER A 85 2.87 -1.83 1.20
CA SER A 85 3.95 -2.81 1.04
C SER A 85 4.76 -2.97 2.32
N LYS A 86 5.47 -4.10 2.43
CA LYS A 86 6.38 -4.33 3.54
C LYS A 86 7.71 -3.58 3.32
N ALA A 87 7.79 -2.34 3.78
CA ALA A 87 9.00 -1.51 3.69
C ALA A 87 10.27 -2.21 4.22
N SER A 88 10.17 -3.02 5.27
CA SER A 88 11.31 -3.79 5.82
C SER A 88 11.86 -4.84 4.84
N PHE A 89 11.06 -5.36 3.91
CA PHE A 89 11.55 -6.21 2.84
C PHE A 89 12.32 -5.40 1.80
N LEU A 90 11.77 -4.26 1.38
CA LEU A 90 12.40 -3.37 0.39
C LEU A 90 13.73 -2.80 0.88
N TRP A 91 13.83 -2.41 2.14
CA TRP A 91 15.10 -2.03 2.78
C TRP A 91 16.16 -3.14 2.72
N LYS A 92 15.74 -4.41 2.85
CA LYS A 92 16.66 -5.55 2.73
C LYS A 92 17.09 -5.81 1.28
N CYS A 93 16.35 -5.31 0.30
CA CYS A 93 16.68 -5.43 -1.12
C CYS A 93 17.56 -4.28 -1.62
N LYS A 94 17.67 -3.18 -0.85
CA LYS A 94 18.54 -2.05 -1.19
C LYS A 94 19.97 -2.54 -1.47
N ASP A 95 20.55 -2.04 -2.56
CA ASP A 95 21.92 -2.32 -3.01
C ASP A 95 22.23 -3.80 -3.34
N LYS A 96 21.20 -4.67 -3.44
CA LYS A 96 21.36 -6.09 -3.81
C LYS A 96 21.12 -6.39 -5.30
N GLY A 97 20.84 -5.38 -6.11
CA GLY A 97 20.48 -5.55 -7.51
C GLY A 97 19.14 -6.29 -7.66
N LYS A 98 19.09 -7.29 -8.54
CA LYS A 98 17.89 -8.09 -8.81
C LYS A 98 17.69 -9.16 -7.73
N VAL A 99 16.72 -8.95 -6.85
CA VAL A 99 16.37 -9.90 -5.79
C VAL A 99 15.26 -10.84 -6.28
N PRO A 100 15.40 -12.18 -6.17
CA PRO A 100 14.36 -13.10 -6.58
C PRO A 100 13.11 -12.95 -5.70
N VAL A 101 11.95 -12.90 -6.34
CA VAL A 101 10.64 -12.77 -5.69
C VAL A 101 9.61 -13.69 -6.33
N THR A 102 8.50 -13.87 -5.64
CA THR A 102 7.35 -14.63 -6.13
C THR A 102 6.28 -13.65 -6.60
N VAL A 103 5.91 -13.75 -7.87
CA VAL A 103 4.89 -12.91 -8.49
C VAL A 103 3.64 -13.75 -8.73
N ILE A 104 2.51 -13.21 -8.27
CA ILE A 104 1.18 -13.72 -8.58
C ILE A 104 0.53 -12.76 -9.55
N TYR A 105 0.07 -13.25 -10.70
CA TYR A 105 -0.46 -12.41 -11.77
C TYR A 105 -1.66 -13.05 -12.48
N ASP A 106 -2.43 -12.23 -13.18
CA ASP A 106 -3.52 -12.65 -14.06
C ASP A 106 -2.98 -13.06 -15.46
N LYS A 107 -3.29 -14.29 -15.91
CA LYS A 107 -2.83 -14.87 -17.18
C LYS A 107 -3.17 -14.00 -18.39
N HIS A 108 -4.35 -13.39 -18.39
CA HIS A 108 -4.86 -12.59 -19.51
C HIS A 108 -4.44 -11.13 -19.38
N LEU A 109 -4.20 -10.65 -18.16
CA LEU A 109 -3.77 -9.29 -17.87
C LEU A 109 -2.59 -9.27 -16.88
N PRO A 110 -1.35 -9.56 -17.32
CA PRO A 110 -0.19 -9.65 -16.42
C PRO A 110 0.16 -8.35 -15.68
N SER A 111 -0.37 -7.20 -16.12
CA SER A 111 -0.26 -5.95 -15.36
C SER A 111 -1.05 -5.98 -14.05
N LYS A 112 -2.03 -6.86 -13.91
CA LYS A 112 -2.70 -7.16 -12.64
C LYS A 112 -1.91 -8.23 -11.91
N HIS A 113 -1.03 -7.78 -11.02
CA HIS A 113 -0.09 -8.64 -10.32
C HIS A 113 0.22 -8.12 -8.91
N PHE A 114 0.89 -8.94 -8.11
CA PHE A 114 1.52 -8.51 -6.87
C PHE A 114 2.70 -9.41 -6.47
N VAL A 115 3.60 -8.84 -5.67
CA VAL A 115 4.76 -9.52 -5.10
C VAL A 115 4.42 -10.11 -3.72
N LYS A 116 4.58 -11.42 -3.56
CA LYS A 116 4.15 -12.16 -2.36
C LYS A 116 4.94 -11.74 -1.12
N GLU A 117 6.24 -11.51 -1.27
CA GLU A 117 7.16 -11.15 -0.18
C GLU A 117 6.87 -9.76 0.41
N LEU A 118 6.24 -8.87 -0.37
CA LEU A 118 5.77 -7.56 0.10
C LEU A 118 4.53 -7.66 0.99
N LYS A 119 3.92 -8.84 1.09
CA LYS A 119 2.73 -9.13 1.90
C LYS A 119 1.62 -8.08 1.76
N PRO A 120 1.21 -7.71 0.53
CA PRO A 120 0.32 -6.59 0.31
C PRO A 120 -1.04 -6.77 1.00
N LEU A 121 -1.54 -8.01 1.12
CA LEU A 121 -2.80 -8.28 1.81
C LEU A 121 -2.74 -7.98 3.32
N GLU A 122 -1.64 -8.37 3.99
CA GLU A 122 -1.43 -8.12 5.43
C GLU A 122 -1.30 -6.61 5.68
N VAL A 123 -0.46 -5.94 4.88
CA VAL A 123 -0.19 -4.51 5.02
C VAL A 123 -1.45 -3.68 4.76
N ASN A 124 -2.16 -3.91 3.66
CA ASN A 124 -3.38 -3.14 3.35
C ASN A 124 -4.53 -3.42 4.34
N LYS A 125 -4.64 -4.63 4.91
CA LYS A 125 -5.60 -4.91 5.99
C LYS A 125 -5.28 -4.11 7.25
N ASN A 126 -4.01 -4.07 7.66
CA ASN A 126 -3.59 -3.29 8.82
C ASN A 126 -3.77 -1.79 8.58
N SER A 127 -3.33 -1.29 7.43
CA SER A 127 -3.48 0.12 7.03
C SER A 127 -4.96 0.53 6.98
N ARG A 128 -5.85 -0.29 6.42
CA ARG A 128 -7.30 -0.05 6.44
C ARG A 128 -7.79 0.26 7.86
N VAL A 129 -7.43 -0.60 8.82
CA VAL A 129 -7.87 -0.44 10.21
C VAL A 129 -7.20 0.78 10.84
N GLY A 130 -5.86 0.87 10.76
CA GLY A 130 -5.08 1.92 11.39
C GLY A 130 -5.51 3.32 10.95
N TYR A 131 -5.56 3.58 9.65
CA TYR A 131 -5.96 4.89 9.13
C TYR A 131 -7.41 5.24 9.44
N THR A 132 -8.32 4.25 9.45
CA THR A 132 -9.72 4.49 9.81
C THR A 132 -9.83 4.91 11.28
N VAL A 133 -9.14 4.21 12.19
CA VAL A 133 -9.13 4.51 13.63
C VAL A 133 -8.51 5.88 13.90
N ILE A 134 -7.34 6.17 13.31
CA ILE A 134 -6.66 7.48 13.43
C ILE A 134 -7.58 8.60 12.92
N GLY A 135 -8.25 8.38 11.79
CA GLY A 135 -9.15 9.37 11.23
C GLY A 135 -10.35 9.68 12.10
N ILE A 136 -10.99 8.65 12.69
CA ILE A 136 -12.08 8.83 13.66
C ILE A 136 -11.58 9.60 14.89
N LEU A 137 -10.39 9.27 15.40
CA LEU A 137 -9.81 9.96 16.56
C LEU A 137 -9.60 11.45 16.28
N PHE A 138 -9.06 11.81 15.12
CA PHE A 138 -8.90 13.22 14.75
C PHE A 138 -10.23 13.97 14.65
N ILE A 139 -11.27 13.34 14.10
CA ILE A 139 -12.61 13.94 14.05
C ILE A 139 -13.16 14.16 15.46
N LEU A 140 -13.05 13.16 16.35
CA LEU A 140 -13.53 13.28 17.73
C LEU A 140 -12.79 14.39 18.50
N LEU A 141 -11.47 14.49 18.34
CA LEU A 141 -10.67 15.58 18.92
C LEU A 141 -11.08 16.95 18.36
N GLY A 142 -11.34 17.05 17.05
CA GLY A 142 -11.86 18.27 16.42
C GLY A 142 -13.20 18.70 17.03
N VAL A 143 -14.15 17.76 17.17
CA VAL A 143 -15.45 18.02 17.81
C VAL A 143 -15.26 18.47 19.26
N PHE A 144 -14.40 17.80 20.02
CA PHE A 144 -14.11 18.15 21.40
C PHE A 144 -13.59 19.59 21.53
N ILE A 145 -12.61 19.98 20.70
CA ILE A 145 -12.08 21.36 20.70
C ILE A 145 -13.18 22.37 20.38
N VAL A 146 -14.03 22.11 19.39
CA VAL A 146 -15.16 23.00 19.10
C VAL A 146 -16.09 23.10 20.31
N ALA A 147 -16.51 21.98 20.88
CA ALA A 147 -17.47 21.95 21.98
C ALA A 147 -16.99 22.68 23.24
N VAL A 148 -15.73 22.51 23.65
CA VAL A 148 -15.19 23.17 24.85
C VAL A 148 -14.97 24.67 24.64
N ASN A 149 -14.75 25.12 23.39
CA ASN A 149 -14.56 26.54 23.06
C ASN A 149 -15.85 27.25 22.64
N PHE A 150 -16.92 26.50 22.38
CA PHE A 150 -18.25 27.04 22.13
C PHE A 150 -18.95 27.48 23.43
N LYS A 151 -18.50 26.98 24.59
CA LYS A 151 -18.83 27.54 25.91
C LYS A 151 -18.05 28.84 26.13
N VAL A 152 -18.51 29.94 25.53
CA VAL A 152 -18.28 31.33 25.93
C VAL A 152 -19.63 32.03 25.96
#